data_AF-A0AAN0LYV9-F1
#
_entry.id   AF-A0AAN0LYV9-F1
#
_cell.length_a   1.000
_cell.length_b   1.000
_cell.length_c   1.000
_cell.angle_alpha   90.00
_cell.angle_beta   90.00
_cell.angle_gamma   90.00
#
_symmetry.space_group_name_H-M   'P 1'
#
loop_
_entity.id
_entity.type
_entity.pdbx_description
1 polymer ?
#
loop_
_entity_poly.entity_id
_entity_poly.type
_entity_poly.pdbx_seq_one_letter_code
_entity_poly.pdbx_strand_id
1 'polypeptide(L)'
;MRHSKRRKEFTALQLSTKDGKEAHEKSQQRGYTQATIDRFGIGVALGNNQIYNYLSAKGFDDELLIKADLVRMTDDGFRDVFYNRIMFPLHDPYGKAIGFSARALHDSNSVKYINTSETEVYTKGNMVYNFHNAKEYARKEGYLIITEGVTDAISFSAIGVENVVSLLGVACTPQRD
;
A
#
# COMPACT_ATOMS: atom_id res chain seq x y z
N MET A 1 -12.85 4.45 7.20
CA MET A 1 -13.27 3.10 6.73
C MET A 1 -13.70 3.00 5.26
N ARG A 2 -14.61 3.85 4.74
CA ARG A 2 -15.03 3.77 3.32
C ARG A 2 -14.00 4.35 2.34
N HIS A 3 -13.25 5.37 2.77
CA HIS A 3 -12.22 6.05 1.96
C HIS A 3 -11.06 5.11 1.59
N SER A 4 -10.51 4.33 2.53
CA SER A 4 -9.36 3.44 2.25
C SER A 4 -9.69 2.35 1.21
N LYS A 5 -10.92 1.80 1.25
CA LYS A 5 -11.41 0.87 0.23
C LYS A 5 -11.51 1.56 -1.14
N ARG A 6 -12.18 2.72 -1.22
CA ARG A 6 -12.34 3.46 -2.47
C ARG A 6 -11.02 4.00 -3.04
N ARG A 7 -10.05 4.31 -2.18
CA ARG A 7 -8.70 4.68 -2.58
C ARG A 7 -7.94 3.50 -3.17
N LYS A 8 -7.98 2.32 -2.53
CA LYS A 8 -7.40 1.08 -3.07
C LYS A 8 -7.98 0.80 -4.45
N GLU A 9 -9.31 0.88 -4.59
CA GLU A 9 -10.01 0.72 -5.87
C GLU A 9 -9.52 1.75 -6.89
N PHE A 10 -9.45 3.04 -6.53
CA PHE A 10 -8.96 4.09 -7.43
C PHE A 10 -7.53 3.85 -7.91
N THR A 11 -6.59 3.58 -6.99
CA THR A 11 -5.18 3.37 -7.37
C THR A 11 -5.00 2.10 -8.21
N ALA A 12 -5.80 1.06 -7.98
CA ALA A 12 -5.80 -0.15 -8.80
C ALA A 12 -6.35 0.15 -10.21
N LEU A 13 -7.45 0.90 -10.30
CA LEU A 13 -8.02 1.34 -11.58
C LEU A 13 -7.03 2.19 -12.38
N GLN A 14 -6.31 3.10 -11.71
CA GLN A 14 -5.30 3.95 -12.34
C GLN A 14 -4.20 3.13 -13.03
N LEU A 15 -3.85 1.96 -12.49
CA LEU A 15 -2.82 1.09 -13.06
C LEU A 15 -3.21 0.55 -14.44
N SER A 16 -4.50 0.42 -14.73
CA SER A 16 -5.04 -0.05 -16.01
C SER A 16 -5.24 1.06 -17.04
N THR A 17 -4.96 2.31 -16.69
CA THR A 17 -5.08 3.45 -17.62
C THR A 17 -3.84 3.60 -18.50
N LYS A 18 -3.94 4.42 -19.56
CA LYS A 18 -2.79 4.77 -20.39
C LYS A 18 -1.65 5.40 -19.58
N ASP A 19 -1.99 6.23 -18.59
CA ASP A 19 -1.02 6.92 -17.74
C ASP A 19 -0.41 5.99 -16.67
N GLY A 20 -1.12 4.92 -16.32
CA GLY A 20 -0.64 3.87 -15.42
C GLY A 20 0.31 2.86 -16.08
N LYS A 21 0.44 2.89 -17.42
CA LYS A 21 1.20 1.89 -18.19
C LYS A 21 2.64 1.70 -17.70
N GLU A 22 3.35 2.79 -17.42
CA GLU A 22 4.73 2.70 -16.92
C GLU A 22 4.82 1.96 -15.58
N ALA A 23 3.89 2.24 -14.66
CA ALA A 23 3.83 1.58 -13.36
C ALA A 23 3.49 0.10 -13.48
N HIS A 24 2.64 -0.26 -14.45
CA HIS A 24 2.30 -1.64 -14.77
C HIS A 24 3.50 -2.39 -15.34
N GLU A 25 4.20 -1.82 -16.33
CA GLU A 25 5.42 -2.40 -16.91
C GLU A 25 6.52 -2.58 -15.85
N LYS A 26 6.72 -1.59 -14.97
CA LYS A 26 7.66 -1.71 -13.84
C LYS A 26 7.28 -2.80 -12.83
N SER A 27 5.99 -3.04 -12.64
CA SER A 27 5.51 -4.15 -11.81
C SER A 27 5.79 -5.49 -12.49
N GLN A 28 5.56 -5.60 -13.79
CA GLN A 28 5.85 -6.81 -14.56
C GLN A 28 7.35 -7.14 -14.61
N GLN A 29 8.22 -6.13 -14.75
CA GLN A 29 9.68 -6.32 -14.67
C GLN A 29 10.15 -6.89 -13.32
N ARG A 30 9.32 -6.80 -12.27
CA ARG A 30 9.56 -7.42 -10.95
C ARG A 30 9.02 -8.83 -10.81
N GLY A 31 8.46 -9.40 -11.88
CA GLY A 31 7.80 -10.69 -11.88
C GLY A 31 6.39 -10.67 -11.30
N TYR A 32 5.78 -9.49 -11.13
CA TYR A 32 4.39 -9.40 -10.65
C TYR A 32 3.45 -9.67 -11.82
N THR A 33 2.85 -10.87 -11.80
CA THR A 33 1.79 -11.25 -12.73
C THR A 33 0.52 -10.44 -12.46
N GLN A 34 -0.44 -10.45 -13.38
CA GLN A 34 -1.75 -9.82 -13.12
C GLN A 34 -2.43 -10.41 -11.88
N ALA A 35 -2.33 -11.74 -11.68
CA ALA A 35 -2.84 -12.39 -10.47
C ALA A 35 -2.15 -11.88 -9.19
N THR A 36 -0.84 -11.65 -9.23
CA THR A 36 -0.09 -11.03 -8.12
C THR A 36 -0.57 -9.60 -7.86
N ILE A 37 -0.70 -8.79 -8.93
CA ILE A 37 -1.18 -7.40 -8.86
C ILE A 37 -2.57 -7.37 -8.22
N ASP A 38 -3.49 -8.22 -8.65
CA ASP A 38 -4.87 -8.27 -8.16
C ASP A 38 -4.93 -8.76 -6.71
N ARG A 39 -4.20 -9.84 -6.37
CA ARG A 39 -4.14 -10.41 -5.02
C ARG A 39 -3.68 -9.38 -3.99
N PHE A 40 -2.61 -8.66 -4.30
CA PHE A 40 -2.04 -7.65 -3.39
C PHE A 40 -2.71 -6.27 -3.53
N GLY A 41 -3.56 -6.09 -4.54
CA GLY A 41 -4.18 -4.81 -4.86
C GLY A 41 -3.16 -3.73 -5.21
N ILE A 42 -2.10 -4.10 -5.93
CA ILE A 42 -1.06 -3.17 -6.38
C ILE A 42 -1.73 -2.12 -7.27
N GLY A 43 -1.42 -0.85 -7.01
CA GLY A 43 -1.94 0.27 -7.78
C GLY A 43 -0.87 1.29 -8.09
N VAL A 44 -1.29 2.44 -8.60
CA VAL A 44 -0.42 3.60 -8.83
C VAL A 44 -1.08 4.88 -8.33
N ALA A 45 -0.29 5.75 -7.73
CA ALA A 45 -0.63 7.14 -7.48
C ALA A 45 0.12 7.99 -8.50
N LEU A 46 -0.64 8.64 -9.37
CA LEU A 46 -0.12 9.63 -10.31
C LEU A 46 -0.06 11.01 -9.63
N GLY A 47 0.61 11.96 -10.24
CA GLY A 47 0.68 13.34 -9.73
C GLY A 47 -0.62 14.14 -9.91
N ASN A 48 -0.53 15.46 -9.79
CA ASN A 48 -1.61 16.43 -10.07
C ASN A 48 -2.86 16.29 -9.19
N ASN A 49 -2.70 15.92 -7.91
CA ASN A 49 -3.78 15.85 -6.92
C ASN A 49 -4.95 14.93 -7.33
N GLN A 50 -4.70 13.90 -8.13
CA GLN A 50 -5.74 13.02 -8.62
C GLN A 50 -6.47 12.27 -7.50
N ILE A 51 -5.79 11.93 -6.40
CA ILE A 51 -6.42 11.21 -5.27
C ILE A 51 -7.39 12.15 -4.55
N TYR A 52 -6.95 13.36 -4.19
CA TYR A 52 -7.80 14.39 -3.58
C TYR A 52 -9.02 14.67 -4.46
N ASN A 53 -8.81 15.03 -5.73
CA ASN A 53 -9.89 15.36 -6.65
C ASN A 53 -10.92 14.22 -6.77
N TYR A 54 -10.46 12.97 -6.87
CA TYR A 54 -11.34 11.81 -6.93
C TYR A 54 -12.15 11.62 -5.64
N LEU A 55 -11.51 11.71 -4.47
CA LEU A 55 -12.18 11.46 -3.19
C LEU A 55 -13.14 12.60 -2.82
N SER A 56 -12.75 13.86 -3.03
CA SER A 56 -13.63 15.01 -2.81
C SER A 56 -14.84 14.96 -3.74
N ALA A 57 -14.67 14.60 -5.02
CA ALA A 57 -15.80 14.38 -5.94
C ALA A 57 -16.74 13.23 -5.53
N LYS A 58 -16.27 12.31 -4.67
CA LYS A 58 -17.07 11.23 -4.07
C LYS A 58 -17.71 11.62 -2.73
N GLY A 59 -17.57 12.89 -2.31
CA GLY A 59 -18.17 13.44 -1.09
C GLY A 59 -17.43 13.08 0.20
N PHE A 60 -16.14 12.77 0.13
CA PHE A 60 -15.34 12.62 1.34
C PHE A 60 -14.91 13.97 1.89
N ASP A 61 -15.01 14.12 3.21
CA ASP A 61 -14.62 15.32 3.95
C ASP A 61 -13.09 15.49 3.97
N ASP A 62 -12.61 16.70 3.77
CA ASP A 62 -11.19 17.03 3.71
C ASP A 62 -10.45 16.72 5.02
N GLU A 63 -11.08 16.94 6.18
CA GLU A 63 -10.52 16.61 7.49
C GLU A 63 -10.31 15.10 7.62
N LEU A 64 -11.23 14.30 7.09
CA LEU A 64 -11.09 12.85 7.06
C LEU A 64 -9.95 12.41 6.13
N LEU A 65 -9.76 13.08 4.99
CA LEU A 65 -8.66 12.79 4.06
C LEU A 65 -7.29 13.11 4.67
N ILE A 66 -7.20 14.20 5.44
CA ILE A 66 -6.00 14.56 6.21
C ILE A 66 -5.74 13.54 7.32
N LYS A 67 -6.75 13.21 8.14
CA LYS A 67 -6.63 12.24 9.24
C LYS A 67 -6.22 10.84 8.77
N ALA A 68 -6.56 10.49 7.52
CA ALA A 68 -6.17 9.23 6.90
C ALA A 68 -4.80 9.30 6.17
N ASP A 69 -4.06 10.40 6.29
CA ASP A 69 -2.80 10.71 5.60
C ASP A 69 -2.87 10.43 4.09
N LEU A 70 -3.98 10.84 3.49
CA LEU A 70 -4.19 10.80 2.04
C LEU A 70 -3.77 12.11 1.39
N VAL A 71 -4.01 13.20 2.11
CA VAL A 71 -3.90 14.58 1.65
C VAL A 71 -3.26 15.42 2.76
N ARG A 72 -2.45 16.41 2.39
CA ARG A 72 -1.90 17.43 3.28
C ARG A 72 -2.40 18.80 2.88
N MET A 73 -2.64 19.65 3.87
CA MET A 73 -2.82 21.08 3.63
C MET A 73 -1.46 21.73 3.45
N THR A 74 -1.31 22.55 2.42
CA THR A 74 -0.14 23.39 2.15
C THR A 74 -0.60 24.83 1.94
N ASP A 75 0.33 25.78 1.85
CA ASP A 75 -0.01 27.19 1.58
C ASP A 75 -0.74 27.36 0.24
N ASP A 76 -0.46 26.49 -0.73
CA ASP A 76 -1.12 26.46 -2.06
C ASP A 76 -2.39 25.58 -2.09
N GLY A 77 -2.90 25.17 -0.93
CA GLY A 77 -4.07 24.31 -0.77
C GLY A 77 -3.72 22.82 -0.59
N PHE A 78 -4.66 21.94 -0.93
CA PHE A 78 -4.54 20.50 -0.67
C PHE A 78 -3.61 19.79 -1.67
N ARG A 79 -2.78 18.88 -1.15
CA ARG A 79 -1.84 18.07 -1.94
C ARG A 79 -1.92 16.60 -1.57
N ASP A 80 -1.85 15.73 -2.57
CA ASP A 80 -1.76 14.28 -2.35
C ASP A 80 -0.46 13.94 -1.60
N VAL A 81 -0.56 13.10 -0.57
CA VAL A 81 0.63 12.57 0.15
C VAL A 81 1.46 11.67 -0.78
N PHE A 82 0.79 10.97 -1.68
CA PHE A 82 1.39 9.98 -2.57
C PHE A 82 1.21 10.43 -4.01
N TYR A 83 2.32 10.56 -4.73
CA TYR A 83 2.36 10.95 -6.14
C TYR A 83 3.56 10.28 -6.81
N ASN A 84 3.41 9.94 -8.10
CA ASN A 84 4.42 9.24 -8.91
C ASN A 84 5.00 7.99 -8.23
N ARG A 85 4.12 7.14 -7.70
CA ARG A 85 4.49 5.95 -6.91
C ARG A 85 3.63 4.73 -7.23
N ILE A 86 4.26 3.55 -7.23
CA ILE A 86 3.56 2.27 -7.14
C ILE A 86 3.06 2.10 -5.71
N MET A 87 1.78 1.77 -5.56
CA MET A 87 1.06 1.74 -4.31
C MET A 87 0.82 0.30 -3.86
N PHE A 88 1.20 -0.01 -2.62
CA PHE A 88 0.97 -1.29 -1.96
C PHE A 88 0.03 -1.05 -0.77
N PRO A 89 -1.26 -1.41 -0.86
CA PRO A 89 -2.18 -1.25 0.25
C PRO A 89 -1.72 -2.05 1.47
N LEU A 90 -1.82 -1.44 2.64
CA LEU A 90 -1.60 -2.08 3.94
C LEU A 90 -2.95 -2.48 4.50
N HIS A 91 -3.07 -3.72 4.98
CA HIS A 91 -4.32 -4.27 5.50
C HIS A 91 -4.20 -4.67 6.96
N ASP A 92 -5.31 -4.53 7.69
CA ASP A 92 -5.46 -5.16 9.00
C ASP A 92 -5.50 -6.70 8.90
N PRO A 93 -5.48 -7.44 10.03
CA PRO A 93 -5.55 -8.91 10.02
C PRO A 93 -6.80 -9.52 9.37
N TYR A 94 -7.82 -8.70 9.09
CA TYR A 94 -9.08 -9.07 8.45
C TYR A 94 -9.12 -8.69 6.95
N GLY A 95 -8.03 -8.14 6.40
CA GLY A 95 -7.90 -7.81 4.99
C GLY A 95 -8.48 -6.44 4.60
N LYS A 96 -8.79 -5.58 5.57
CA LYS A 96 -9.31 -4.23 5.32
C LYS A 96 -8.16 -3.24 5.19
N ALA A 97 -8.20 -2.41 4.13
CA ALA A 97 -7.17 -1.42 3.88
C ALA A 97 -7.15 -0.32 4.97
N ILE A 98 -5.98 -0.11 5.56
CA ILE A 98 -5.74 0.85 6.66
C ILE A 98 -4.62 1.86 6.34
N GLY A 99 -3.86 1.65 5.27
CA GLY A 99 -2.81 2.56 4.83
C GLY A 99 -2.17 2.09 3.54
N PHE A 100 -1.02 2.65 3.20
CA PHE A 100 -0.24 2.30 2.02
C PHE A 100 1.26 2.35 2.32
N SER A 101 2.00 1.42 1.73
CA SER A 101 3.41 1.62 1.41
C SER A 101 3.50 2.00 -0.07
N ALA A 102 4.46 2.83 -0.44
CA ALA A 102 4.53 3.37 -1.79
C ALA A 102 5.97 3.55 -2.27
N ARG A 103 6.28 2.94 -3.41
CA ARG A 103 7.60 2.98 -4.03
C ARG A 103 7.64 4.03 -5.13
N ALA A 104 8.67 4.86 -5.15
CA ALA A 104 8.92 5.81 -6.23
C ALA A 104 8.92 5.12 -7.60
N LEU A 105 8.24 5.74 -8.59
CA LEU A 105 8.33 5.32 -9.98
C LEU A 105 9.69 5.70 -10.58
N HIS A 106 10.17 6.92 -10.32
CA HIS A 106 11.42 7.45 -10.89
C HIS A 106 12.47 7.68 -9.81
N ASP A 107 13.74 7.56 -10.19
CA ASP A 107 14.88 7.81 -9.30
C ASP A 107 15.04 9.30 -8.94
N SER A 108 14.37 10.20 -9.67
CA SER A 108 14.29 11.63 -9.33
C SER A 108 13.52 11.89 -8.02
N ASN A 109 12.75 10.92 -7.52
CA ASN A 109 12.13 11.01 -6.21
C ASN A 109 13.19 10.69 -5.14
N SER A 110 13.57 11.69 -4.34
CA SER A 110 14.61 11.60 -3.31
C SER A 110 14.41 10.48 -2.28
N VAL A 111 13.16 10.05 -2.05
CA VAL A 111 12.81 8.98 -1.12
C VAL A 111 12.21 7.79 -1.86
N LYS A 112 12.94 6.66 -1.85
CA LYS A 112 12.58 5.42 -2.56
C LYS A 112 11.26 4.81 -2.09
N TYR A 113 11.02 4.79 -0.78
CA TYR A 113 9.78 4.28 -0.18
C TYR A 113 9.23 5.25 0.85
N ILE A 114 7.92 5.47 0.81
CA ILE A 114 7.18 6.17 1.86
C ILE A 114 6.02 5.29 2.31
N ASN A 115 5.60 5.47 3.56
CA ASN A 115 4.42 4.82 4.11
C ASN A 115 3.42 5.89 4.54
N THR A 116 2.15 5.48 4.69
CA THR A 116 1.17 6.24 5.47
C THR A 116 1.78 6.52 6.85
N SER A 117 1.62 7.76 7.31
CA SER A 117 2.00 8.21 8.64
C SER A 117 1.07 7.58 9.70
N GLU A 118 1.36 7.76 10.98
CA GLU A 118 0.46 7.28 12.05
C GLU A 118 -0.95 7.85 11.88
N THR A 119 -1.96 6.99 11.98
CA THR A 119 -3.39 7.37 11.95
C THR A 119 -4.14 6.59 13.03
N GLU A 120 -5.40 6.94 13.27
CA GLU A 120 -6.27 6.22 14.22
C GLU A 120 -6.36 4.71 13.93
N VAL A 121 -6.19 4.28 12.68
CA VAL A 121 -6.33 2.88 12.25
C VAL A 121 -5.02 2.25 11.78
N TYR A 122 -3.92 2.99 11.79
CA TYR A 122 -2.62 2.50 11.32
C TYR A 122 -1.50 2.98 12.24
N THR A 123 -0.84 2.00 12.86
CA THR A 123 0.40 2.20 13.59
C THR A 123 1.49 1.32 13.02
N LYS A 124 2.58 1.95 12.57
CA LYS A 124 3.67 1.25 11.87
C LYS A 124 4.25 0.13 12.72
N GLY A 125 4.42 0.37 14.02
CA GLY A 125 4.98 -0.58 14.97
C GLY A 125 4.17 -1.88 15.14
N ASN A 126 2.86 -1.83 14.88
CA ASN A 126 1.96 -2.97 15.03
C ASN A 126 1.63 -3.66 13.69
N MET A 127 2.24 -3.18 12.60
CA MET A 127 1.88 -3.64 11.27
C MET A 127 2.65 -4.91 10.87
N VAL A 128 1.90 -5.97 10.54
CA VAL A 128 2.42 -7.17 9.90
C VAL A 128 1.84 -7.27 8.49
N TYR A 129 2.60 -6.82 7.50
CA TYR A 129 2.19 -6.84 6.11
C TYR A 129 1.93 -8.27 5.61
N ASN A 130 0.91 -8.43 4.76
CA ASN A 130 0.45 -9.70 4.19
C ASN A 130 -0.13 -10.73 5.18
N PHE A 131 -0.24 -10.42 6.47
CA PHE A 131 -0.71 -11.39 7.47
C PHE A 131 -2.11 -11.96 7.16
N HIS A 132 -3.05 -11.12 6.70
CA HIS A 132 -4.40 -11.54 6.34
C HIS A 132 -4.43 -12.63 5.26
N ASN A 133 -3.47 -12.64 4.33
CA ASN A 133 -3.32 -13.69 3.32
C ASN A 133 -2.51 -14.87 3.84
N ALA A 134 -1.48 -14.62 4.64
CA ALA A 134 -0.50 -15.62 5.06
C ALA A 134 -0.97 -16.51 6.22
N LYS A 135 -1.91 -16.04 7.07
CA LYS A 135 -2.24 -16.69 8.35
C LYS A 135 -2.71 -18.14 8.23
N GLU A 136 -3.50 -18.48 7.23
CA GLU A 136 -3.99 -19.86 7.05
C GLU A 136 -2.88 -20.79 6.57
N TYR A 137 -2.03 -20.31 5.67
CA TYR A 137 -0.85 -21.04 5.21
C TYR A 137 0.16 -21.23 6.33
N ALA A 138 0.43 -20.18 7.10
CA ALA A 138 1.31 -20.26 8.26
C ALA A 138 0.84 -21.28 9.29
N ARG A 139 -0.48 -21.37 9.51
CA ARG A 139 -1.08 -22.37 10.40
C ARG A 139 -0.85 -23.79 9.89
N LYS A 140 -1.02 -24.00 8.59
CA LYS A 140 -0.82 -25.30 7.93
C LYS A 140 0.65 -25.71 7.95
N GLU A 141 1.56 -24.78 7.66
CA GLU A 141 3.00 -25.04 7.59
C GLU A 141 3.66 -25.09 8.98
N GLY A 142 3.05 -24.47 9.99
CA GLY A 142 3.58 -24.39 11.36
C GLY A 142 4.62 -23.30 11.57
N TYR A 143 4.87 -22.44 10.57
CA TYR A 143 5.82 -21.33 10.67
C TYR A 143 5.45 -20.16 9.73
N LEU A 144 6.01 -18.98 10.02
CA LEU A 144 5.98 -17.79 9.17
C LEU A 144 7.38 -17.50 8.63
N ILE A 145 7.45 -17.03 7.39
CA ILE A 145 8.65 -16.41 6.81
C ILE A 145 8.49 -14.90 6.97
N ILE A 146 9.48 -14.25 7.59
CA ILE A 146 9.48 -12.80 7.82
C ILE A 146 10.51 -12.15 6.91
N THR A 147 10.09 -11.12 6.17
CA THR A 147 10.95 -10.32 5.29
C THR A 147 11.03 -8.86 5.72
N GLU A 148 12.03 -8.13 5.23
CA GLU A 148 12.24 -6.73 5.59
C GLU A 148 11.16 -5.80 5.02
N GLY A 149 10.82 -5.95 3.74
CA GLY A 149 9.91 -5.04 3.04
C GLY A 149 8.72 -5.70 2.35
N VAL A 150 7.74 -4.87 1.96
CA VAL A 150 6.55 -5.29 1.21
C VAL A 150 6.89 -6.01 -0.08
N THR A 151 7.90 -5.54 -0.81
CA THR A 151 8.26 -6.11 -2.11
C THR A 151 8.84 -7.51 -1.98
N ASP A 152 9.54 -7.80 -0.88
CA ASP A 152 10.13 -9.11 -0.63
C ASP A 152 9.00 -10.11 -0.35
N ALA A 153 8.05 -9.75 0.51
CA ALA A 153 6.88 -10.58 0.80
C ALA A 153 6.03 -10.84 -0.45
N ILE A 154 5.82 -9.83 -1.31
CA ILE A 154 5.13 -10.01 -2.59
C ILE A 154 5.92 -10.95 -3.50
N SER A 155 7.25 -10.79 -3.60
CA SER A 155 8.10 -11.62 -4.46
C SER A 155 8.10 -13.09 -4.03
N PHE A 156 8.14 -13.38 -2.72
CA PHE A 156 7.97 -14.75 -2.20
C PHE A 156 6.59 -15.32 -2.55
N SER A 157 5.53 -14.54 -2.31
CA SER A 157 4.17 -14.98 -2.65
C SER A 157 3.97 -15.18 -4.15
N ALA A 158 4.61 -14.37 -5.00
CA ALA A 158 4.54 -14.49 -6.45
C ALA A 158 5.13 -15.80 -6.98
N ILE A 159 6.04 -16.43 -6.22
CA ILE A 159 6.61 -17.75 -6.55
C ILE A 159 5.95 -18.91 -5.77
N GLY A 160 4.81 -18.66 -5.11
CA GLY A 160 4.03 -19.68 -4.40
C GLY A 160 4.38 -19.89 -2.93
N VAL A 161 5.23 -19.04 -2.33
CA VAL A 161 5.50 -19.08 -0.89
C VAL A 161 4.48 -18.21 -0.16
N GLU A 162 3.42 -18.82 0.36
CA GLU A 162 2.23 -18.09 0.82
C GLU A 162 2.23 -17.73 2.31
N ASN A 163 3.03 -18.41 3.14
CA ASN A 163 3.19 -18.14 4.58
C ASN A 163 4.25 -17.04 4.88
N VAL A 164 4.29 -16.00 4.04
CA VAL A 164 5.27 -14.90 4.12
C VAL A 164 4.64 -13.58 4.57
N VAL A 165 5.32 -12.85 5.45
CA VAL A 165 4.92 -11.54 5.97
C VAL A 165 6.10 -10.56 6.00
N SER A 166 5.84 -9.26 6.19
CA SER A 166 6.87 -8.24 6.38
C SER A 166 6.56 -7.30 7.54
N LEU A 167 7.60 -6.86 8.25
CA LEU A 167 7.51 -5.90 9.37
C LEU A 167 7.74 -4.43 8.95
N LEU A 168 7.83 -4.13 7.65
CA LEU A 168 8.01 -2.76 7.13
C LEU A 168 9.22 -2.02 7.73
N GLY A 169 10.32 -2.74 7.98
CA GLY A 169 11.54 -2.21 8.60
C GLY A 169 11.39 -1.85 10.08
N VAL A 170 10.39 -2.39 10.78
CA VAL A 170 10.29 -2.33 12.25
C VAL A 170 11.03 -3.52 12.86
N ALA A 171 11.76 -3.27 13.95
CA ALA A 171 12.41 -4.34 14.70
C ALA A 171 11.37 -5.33 15.26
N CYS A 172 11.69 -6.61 15.26
CA CYS A 172 10.86 -7.61 15.92
C CYS A 172 10.89 -7.35 17.44
N THR A 173 9.81 -6.79 17.98
CA THR A 173 9.67 -6.54 19.42
C THR A 173 8.71 -7.56 20.01
N PRO A 174 8.98 -8.12 21.21
CA PRO A 174 7.98 -8.84 21.97
C PRO A 174 6.74 -7.95 22.13
N GLN A 175 5.56 -8.52 21.89
CA GLN A 175 4.32 -7.80 22.15
C GLN A 175 4.26 -7.48 23.64
N ARG A 176 4.08 -6.20 23.98
CA ARG A 176 3.85 -5.78 25.36
C ARG A 176 2.38 -6.02 25.65
N ASP A 177 2.11 -6.91 26.62
CA ASP A 177 0.78 -7.19 27.15
C ASP A 177 0.09 -5.93 27.71
#